data_AF-A0A963C5F6-F1
#
_entry.id   AF-A0A963C5F6-F1
#
_cell.length_a   1.000
_cell.length_b   1.000
_cell.length_c   1.000
_cell.angle_alpha   90.00
_cell.angle_beta   90.00
_cell.angle_gamma   90.00
#
_symmetry.space_group_name_H-M   'P 1'
#
loop_
_entity.id
_entity.type
_entity.pdbx_description
1 polymer ?
#
loop_
_entity_poly.entity_id
_entity_poly.type
_entity_poly.pdbx_seq_one_letter_code
_entity_poly.pdbx_strand_id
1 'polypeptide(L)'
;MTVVDVAFEVRCERLPRDYGYALFRALADELDWLEADAVAAVHPLHGTATTNGSLCLGPRARLTLRLRQEQVAQAMALSGARLDLGSGLDIGPGRLRELVPFATVYSHFVSTGTADELAFIDQAAALLKAAGLPESMIAGKAHATSTPAGEVHGFSLLLHGLTPTQSLAVQESGLGEGRKIGCGIFIPHKSVVAVGAA
;
A
#
# COMPACT_ATOMS: atom_id res chain seq x y z
N MET A 1 10.89 11.68 -12.87
CA MET A 1 10.77 10.22 -12.83
C MET A 1 9.30 9.91 -12.62
N THR A 2 8.64 9.21 -13.54
CA THR A 2 7.19 9.02 -13.49
C THR A 2 6.86 7.75 -12.70
N VAL A 3 6.03 7.87 -11.67
CA VAL A 3 5.52 6.75 -10.88
C VAL A 3 4.06 6.52 -11.23
N VAL A 4 3.67 5.25 -11.32
CA VAL A 4 2.36 4.80 -11.79
C VAL A 4 1.89 3.61 -10.96
N ASP A 5 0.58 3.37 -10.95
CA ASP A 5 -0.01 2.17 -10.40
C ASP A 5 -0.36 1.20 -11.55
N VAL A 6 -0.02 -0.08 -11.42
CA VAL A 6 -0.50 -1.15 -12.29
C VAL A 6 -1.45 -2.02 -11.47
N ALA A 7 -2.72 -2.05 -11.86
CA ALA A 7 -3.77 -2.78 -11.16
C ALA A 7 -4.20 -4.02 -11.97
N PHE A 8 -4.01 -5.20 -11.41
CA PHE A 8 -4.39 -6.49 -11.97
C PHE A 8 -5.71 -6.97 -11.38
N GLU A 9 -6.54 -7.55 -12.25
CA GLU A 9 -7.61 -8.43 -11.77
C GLU A 9 -6.99 -9.62 -11.05
N VAL A 10 -7.63 -10.07 -9.96
CA VAL A 10 -7.14 -11.22 -9.21
C VAL A 10 -8.28 -12.12 -8.77
N ARG A 11 -7.99 -13.42 -8.69
CA ARG A 11 -8.88 -14.42 -8.13
C ARG A 11 -8.11 -15.33 -7.19
N CYS A 12 -8.64 -15.53 -6.00
CA CYS A 12 -8.15 -16.50 -5.03
C CYS A 12 -9.32 -16.93 -4.17
N GLU A 13 -9.55 -18.23 -4.05
CA GLU A 13 -10.66 -18.77 -3.25
C GLU A 13 -10.39 -18.57 -1.75
N ARG A 14 -9.16 -18.86 -1.32
CA ARG A 14 -8.74 -18.75 0.08
C ARG A 14 -7.36 -18.14 0.16
N LEU A 15 -7.29 -16.92 0.66
CA LEU A 15 -6.05 -16.23 0.98
C LEU A 15 -5.80 -16.29 2.50
N PRO A 16 -4.57 -16.57 2.98
CA PRO A 16 -4.25 -16.48 4.40
C PRO A 16 -4.49 -15.07 4.94
N ARG A 17 -4.68 -14.91 6.26
CA ARG A 17 -4.88 -13.57 6.85
C ARG A 17 -3.63 -12.71 6.76
N ASP A 18 -2.48 -13.27 7.12
CA ASP A 18 -1.18 -12.58 7.15
C ASP A 18 -0.39 -12.83 5.86
N TYR A 19 -1.06 -12.63 4.72
CA TYR A 19 -0.49 -12.92 3.41
C TYR A 19 0.55 -11.89 2.95
N GLY A 20 0.66 -10.72 3.59
CA GLY A 20 1.42 -9.57 3.09
C GLY A 20 2.87 -9.88 2.72
N TYR A 21 3.61 -10.53 3.63
CA TYR A 21 4.99 -10.97 3.36
C TYR A 21 5.06 -12.06 2.30
N ALA A 22 4.18 -13.06 2.34
CA ALA A 22 4.17 -14.15 1.37
C ALA A 22 3.85 -13.65 -0.06
N LEU A 23 2.93 -12.69 -0.18
CA LEU A 23 2.62 -12.01 -1.45
C LEU A 23 3.84 -11.26 -1.99
N PHE A 24 4.53 -10.50 -1.13
CA PHE A 24 5.76 -9.83 -1.52
C PHE A 24 6.78 -10.81 -2.09
N ARG A 25 7.04 -11.93 -1.38
CA ARG A 25 8.02 -12.93 -1.83
C ARG A 25 7.62 -13.56 -3.16
N ALA A 26 6.36 -13.99 -3.29
CA ALA A 26 5.87 -14.58 -4.54
C ALA A 26 5.94 -13.60 -5.73
N LEU A 27 5.80 -12.30 -5.50
CA LEU A 27 5.99 -11.29 -6.53
C LEU A 27 7.47 -11.02 -6.83
N ALA A 28 8.34 -11.03 -5.83
CA ALA A 28 9.77 -10.80 -6.00
C ALA A 28 10.46 -11.95 -6.78
N ASP A 29 9.91 -13.16 -6.70
CA ASP A 29 10.37 -14.30 -7.50
C ASP A 29 10.09 -14.11 -9.00
N GLU A 30 9.05 -13.34 -9.36
CA GLU A 30 8.67 -13.03 -10.75
C GLU A 30 9.21 -11.66 -11.23
N LEU A 31 9.50 -10.75 -10.29
CA LEU A 31 9.92 -9.37 -10.54
C LEU A 31 11.26 -9.08 -9.84
N ASP A 32 12.36 -9.33 -10.56
CA ASP A 32 13.74 -9.20 -10.06
C ASP A 32 14.10 -7.81 -9.47
N TRP A 33 13.46 -6.74 -9.95
CA TRP A 33 13.65 -5.38 -9.45
C TRP A 33 12.86 -5.06 -8.17
N LEU A 34 11.83 -5.84 -7.81
CA LEU A 34 10.85 -5.45 -6.79
C LEU A 34 11.48 -5.24 -5.41
N GLU A 35 12.43 -6.11 -5.04
CA GLU A 35 13.11 -6.06 -3.75
C GLU A 35 14.07 -4.86 -3.65
N ALA A 36 14.78 -4.55 -4.75
CA ALA A 36 15.78 -3.48 -4.80
C ALA A 36 15.19 -2.08 -5.07
N ASP A 37 14.03 -2.00 -5.71
CA ASP A 37 13.42 -0.72 -6.08
C ASP A 37 12.79 -0.04 -4.85
N ALA A 38 13.42 1.04 -4.35
CA ALA A 38 12.93 1.81 -3.21
C ALA A 38 11.52 2.41 -3.38
N VAL A 39 11.11 2.71 -4.62
CA VAL A 39 9.82 3.33 -4.95
C VAL A 39 8.71 2.29 -5.04
N ALA A 40 9.05 1.04 -5.35
CA ALA A 40 8.06 0.00 -5.55
C ALA A 40 7.18 -0.21 -4.32
N ALA A 41 5.90 -0.51 -4.50
CA ALA A 41 5.01 -0.85 -3.40
C ALA A 41 3.95 -1.84 -3.83
N VAL A 42 3.60 -2.75 -2.92
CA VAL A 42 2.54 -3.74 -3.13
C VAL A 42 1.37 -3.31 -2.28
N HIS A 43 0.27 -2.90 -2.92
CA HIS A 43 -0.93 -2.51 -2.19
C HIS A 43 -1.58 -3.73 -1.51
N PRO A 44 -2.18 -3.57 -0.32
CA PRO A 44 -2.90 -4.64 0.32
C PRO A 44 -4.11 -5.08 -0.51
N LEU A 45 -4.31 -6.39 -0.61
CA LEU A 45 -5.52 -7.00 -1.13
C LEU A 45 -6.66 -6.87 -0.12
N HIS A 46 -7.80 -6.41 -0.61
CA HIS A 46 -9.01 -6.27 0.20
C HIS A 46 -9.98 -7.41 -0.10
N GLY A 47 -10.45 -8.05 0.95
CA GLY A 47 -11.41 -9.14 0.87
C GLY A 47 -12.27 -9.21 2.12
N THR A 48 -13.14 -10.21 2.16
CA THR A 48 -14.01 -10.48 3.30
C THR A 48 -13.43 -11.61 4.12
N ALA A 49 -13.30 -11.40 5.43
CA ALA A 49 -12.90 -12.46 6.34
C ALA A 49 -14.00 -13.54 6.37
N THR A 50 -13.58 -14.79 6.25
CA THR A 50 -14.44 -15.96 6.39
C THR A 50 -14.45 -16.45 7.84
N THR A 51 -15.38 -17.37 8.15
CA THR A 51 -15.53 -17.97 9.48
C THR A 51 -14.29 -18.74 9.95
N ASN A 52 -13.48 -19.27 9.04
CA ASN A 52 -12.24 -19.99 9.36
C ASN A 52 -11.00 -19.07 9.44
N GLY A 53 -11.18 -17.75 9.34
CA GLY A 53 -10.12 -16.76 9.46
C GLY A 53 -9.37 -16.45 8.15
N SER A 54 -9.61 -17.19 7.07
CA SER A 54 -9.08 -16.88 5.73
C SER A 54 -9.82 -15.70 5.08
N LEU A 55 -9.18 -15.06 4.11
CA LEU A 55 -9.74 -13.95 3.33
C LEU A 55 -10.23 -14.46 1.97
N CYS A 56 -11.49 -14.17 1.65
CA CYS A 56 -12.02 -14.37 0.29
C CYS A 56 -11.95 -13.07 -0.49
N LEU A 57 -11.37 -13.13 -1.69
CA LEU A 57 -11.30 -11.98 -2.58
C LEU A 57 -12.61 -11.84 -3.36
N GLY A 58 -13.22 -10.67 -3.28
CA GLY A 58 -14.38 -10.34 -4.10
C GLY A 58 -14.00 -10.09 -5.57
N PRO A 59 -14.97 -10.04 -6.50
CA PRO A 59 -14.71 -9.82 -7.93
C PRO A 59 -14.06 -8.46 -8.25
N ARG A 60 -14.15 -7.51 -7.32
CA ARG A 60 -13.54 -6.17 -7.41
C ARG A 60 -12.17 -6.07 -6.75
N ALA A 61 -11.67 -7.15 -6.15
CA ALA A 61 -10.30 -7.17 -5.61
C ALA A 61 -9.30 -6.94 -6.72
N ARG A 62 -8.25 -6.17 -6.43
CA ARG A 62 -7.17 -5.87 -7.37
C ARG A 62 -5.84 -6.01 -6.65
N LEU A 63 -4.88 -6.68 -7.29
CA LEU A 63 -3.48 -6.56 -6.93
C LEU A 63 -2.96 -5.29 -7.60
N THR A 64 -2.53 -4.31 -6.81
CA THR A 64 -1.98 -3.07 -7.35
C THR A 64 -0.52 -2.95 -6.96
N LEU A 65 0.33 -2.69 -7.95
CA LEU A 65 1.74 -2.38 -7.77
C LEU A 65 1.97 -0.91 -8.09
N ARG A 66 2.54 -0.16 -7.14
CA ARG A 66 3.07 1.18 -7.40
C ARG A 66 4.51 1.05 -7.80
N LEU A 67 4.90 1.59 -8.95
CA LEU A 67 6.23 1.36 -9.52
C LEU A 67 6.66 2.51 -10.45
N ARG A 68 7.95 2.57 -10.76
CA ARG A 68 8.47 3.49 -11.79
C ARG A 68 7.99 3.05 -13.16
N GLN A 69 7.70 4.00 -14.04
CA GLN A 69 7.17 3.73 -15.37
C GLN A 69 8.03 2.77 -16.21
N GLU A 70 9.35 2.77 -16.00
CA GLU A 70 10.29 1.84 -16.63
C GLU A 70 10.02 0.36 -16.31
N GLN A 71 9.45 0.06 -15.14
CA GLN A 71 9.17 -1.31 -14.69
C GLN A 71 7.79 -1.83 -15.16
N VAL A 72 7.00 -0.99 -15.83
CA VAL A 72 5.64 -1.34 -16.28
C VAL A 72 5.65 -2.55 -17.20
N ALA A 73 6.58 -2.62 -18.15
CA ALA A 73 6.62 -3.70 -19.12
C ALA A 73 6.80 -5.07 -18.44
N GLN A 74 7.70 -5.17 -17.47
CA GLN A 74 7.94 -6.40 -16.72
C GLN A 74 6.80 -6.71 -15.75
N ALA A 75 6.27 -5.70 -15.05
CA ALA A 75 5.10 -5.89 -14.20
C ALA A 75 3.89 -6.45 -14.99
N MET A 76 3.64 -5.94 -16.20
CA MET A 76 2.55 -6.40 -17.07
C MET A 76 2.72 -7.86 -17.52
N ALA A 77 3.94 -8.42 -17.47
CA ALA A 77 4.18 -9.84 -17.75
C ALA A 77 3.56 -10.78 -16.70
N LEU A 78 3.17 -10.27 -15.53
CA LEU A 78 2.40 -11.03 -14.53
C LEU A 78 1.00 -11.40 -15.01
N SER A 79 0.45 -10.76 -16.04
CA SER A 79 -0.87 -11.11 -16.56
C SER A 79 -0.92 -12.54 -17.09
N GLY A 80 -1.80 -13.36 -16.49
CA GLY A 80 -1.92 -14.79 -16.77
C GLY A 80 -1.10 -15.67 -15.84
N ALA A 81 -0.26 -15.10 -14.97
CA ALA A 81 0.50 -15.85 -13.99
C ALA A 81 -0.40 -16.36 -12.85
N ARG A 82 0.07 -17.40 -12.16
CA ARG A 82 -0.54 -17.92 -10.93
C ARG A 82 0.52 -18.02 -9.86
N LEU A 83 0.37 -17.21 -8.80
CA LEU A 83 1.30 -17.23 -7.66
C LEU A 83 0.92 -18.33 -6.68
N ASP A 84 1.94 -18.98 -6.10
CA ASP A 84 1.77 -19.95 -5.00
C ASP A 84 1.47 -19.22 -3.68
N LEU A 85 0.25 -18.71 -3.59
CA LEU A 85 -0.24 -17.97 -2.43
C LEU A 85 -1.67 -18.40 -2.09
N GLY A 86 -1.87 -18.91 -0.88
CA GLY A 86 -3.17 -19.41 -0.44
C GLY A 86 -3.61 -20.65 -1.23
N SER A 87 -4.79 -20.59 -1.86
CA SER A 87 -5.24 -21.63 -2.80
C SER A 87 -4.65 -21.50 -4.21
N GLY A 88 -3.69 -20.59 -4.40
CA GLY A 88 -3.25 -20.08 -5.69
C GLY A 88 -3.93 -18.75 -6.00
N LEU A 89 -3.13 -17.72 -6.28
CA LEU A 89 -3.60 -16.40 -6.68
C LEU A 89 -3.44 -16.26 -8.19
N ASP A 90 -4.55 -16.33 -8.92
CA ASP A 90 -4.57 -16.11 -10.36
C ASP A 90 -4.51 -14.60 -10.64
N ILE A 91 -3.57 -14.18 -11.49
CA ILE A 91 -3.39 -12.80 -11.93
C ILE A 91 -3.99 -12.65 -13.32
N GLY A 92 -5.00 -11.80 -13.45
CA GLY A 92 -5.66 -11.48 -14.70
C GLY A 92 -5.02 -10.30 -15.44
N PRO A 93 -5.77 -9.68 -16.37
CA PRO A 93 -5.30 -8.51 -17.11
C PRO A 93 -4.95 -7.34 -16.19
N GLY A 94 -3.78 -6.74 -16.43
CA GLY A 94 -3.33 -5.49 -15.79
C GLY A 94 -3.83 -4.24 -16.50
N ARG A 95 -4.01 -3.15 -15.75
CA ARG A 95 -4.25 -1.81 -16.29
C ARG A 95 -3.37 -0.79 -15.61
N LEU A 96 -2.74 0.06 -16.41
CA LEU A 96 -1.99 1.21 -15.96
C LEU A 96 -2.93 2.29 -15.43
N ARG A 97 -2.54 2.95 -14.34
CA ARG A 97 -3.25 4.07 -13.73
C ARG A 97 -2.22 5.12 -13.31
N GLU A 98 -2.46 6.35 -13.70
CA GLU A 98 -1.67 7.49 -13.23
C GLU A 98 -2.03 7.82 -11.78
N LEU A 99 -1.06 8.34 -11.04
CA LEU A 99 -1.32 8.91 -9.73
C LEU A 99 -2.07 10.23 -9.91
N VAL A 100 -3.13 10.42 -9.11
CA VAL A 100 -3.97 11.61 -9.19
C VAL A 100 -3.78 12.41 -7.90
N PRO A 101 -3.47 13.71 -7.99
CA PRO A 101 -3.36 14.54 -6.80
C PRO A 101 -4.71 14.66 -6.09
N PHE A 102 -4.68 14.58 -4.77
CA PHE A 102 -5.83 14.80 -3.91
C PHE A 102 -5.43 15.55 -2.65
N ALA A 103 -6.25 16.50 -2.21
CA ALA A 103 -5.97 17.30 -1.00
C ALA A 103 -5.93 16.46 0.28
N THR A 104 -6.49 15.24 0.24
CA THR A 104 -6.50 14.27 1.32
C THR A 104 -6.06 12.90 0.81
N VAL A 105 -5.07 12.31 1.46
CA VAL A 105 -4.64 10.94 1.15
C VAL A 105 -4.61 10.12 2.43
N TYR A 106 -4.73 8.82 2.27
CA TYR A 106 -4.81 7.88 3.38
C TYR A 106 -3.91 6.68 3.12
N SER A 107 -3.20 6.26 4.16
CA SER A 107 -2.54 4.96 4.22
C SER A 107 -3.23 4.10 5.27
N HIS A 108 -3.58 2.87 4.87
CA HIS A 108 -4.18 1.89 5.78
C HIS A 108 -3.23 1.46 6.89
N PHE A 109 -1.92 1.56 6.65
CA PHE A 109 -0.91 1.07 7.56
C PHE A 109 0.42 1.77 7.31
N VAL A 110 0.96 2.47 8.30
CA VAL A 110 2.28 3.10 8.27
C VAL A 110 3.05 2.56 9.46
N SER A 111 4.26 2.05 9.21
CA SER A 111 5.17 1.59 10.27
C SER A 111 6.37 2.52 10.37
N THR A 112 6.66 2.94 11.59
CA THR A 112 7.89 3.67 11.95
C THR A 112 8.77 2.86 12.93
N GLY A 113 8.44 1.58 13.14
CA GLY A 113 9.18 0.69 14.05
C GLY A 113 8.75 0.74 15.52
N THR A 114 7.66 1.45 15.85
CA THR A 114 7.08 1.49 17.20
C THR A 114 5.62 1.07 17.22
N ALA A 115 5.21 0.41 18.30
CA ALA A 115 3.81 0.09 18.61
C ALA A 115 3.15 1.14 19.51
N ASP A 116 3.92 2.06 20.08
CA ASP A 116 3.40 3.17 20.90
C ASP A 116 2.88 4.29 20.00
N GLU A 117 1.61 4.67 20.20
CA GLU A 117 0.91 5.63 19.36
C GLU A 117 1.53 7.03 19.43
N LEU A 118 1.94 7.48 20.62
CA LEU A 118 2.51 8.81 20.80
C LEU A 118 3.88 8.90 20.12
N ALA A 119 4.73 7.89 20.34
CA ALA A 119 6.01 7.79 19.66
C ALA A 119 5.86 7.66 18.14
N PHE A 120 4.82 6.96 17.66
CA PHE A 120 4.51 6.86 16.24
C PHE A 120 4.16 8.23 15.65
N ILE A 121 3.30 9.01 16.33
CA ILE A 121 2.91 10.36 15.90
C ILE A 121 4.15 11.25 15.77
N ASP A 122 5.02 11.28 16.78
CA ASP A 122 6.24 12.11 16.76
C ASP A 122 7.20 11.70 15.62
N GLN A 123 7.38 10.40 15.40
CA GLN A 123 8.23 9.89 14.33
C GLN A 123 7.64 10.16 12.94
N ALA A 124 6.32 9.96 12.76
CA ALA A 124 5.63 10.27 11.52
C ALA A 124 5.73 11.76 11.18
N ALA A 125 5.59 12.65 12.18
CA ALA A 125 5.77 14.09 12.01
C ALA A 125 7.20 14.42 11.53
N ALA A 126 8.21 13.82 12.16
CA ALA A 126 9.60 14.01 11.77
C ALA A 126 9.88 13.55 10.33
N LEU A 127 9.34 12.39 9.93
CA LEU A 127 9.47 11.87 8.56
C LEU A 127 8.77 12.77 7.53
N LEU A 128 7.55 13.24 7.83
CA LEU A 128 6.81 14.17 6.97
C LEU A 128 7.57 15.48 6.78
N LYS A 129 8.08 16.04 7.88
CA LYS A 129 8.89 17.26 7.87
C LYS A 129 10.16 17.11 7.05
N ALA A 130 10.88 15.99 7.22
CA ALA A 130 12.08 15.69 6.44
C ALA A 130 11.79 15.57 4.93
N ALA A 131 10.58 15.12 4.57
CA ALA A 131 10.11 15.03 3.19
C ALA A 131 9.50 16.34 2.64
N GLY A 132 9.45 17.43 3.43
CA GLY A 132 8.84 18.69 3.02
C GLY A 132 7.30 18.63 2.92
N LEU A 133 6.69 17.68 3.63
CA LEU A 133 5.24 17.46 3.69
C LEU A 133 4.67 18.12 4.95
N PRO A 134 3.37 18.52 4.94
CA PRO A 134 2.74 19.06 6.14
C PRO A 134 2.60 17.97 7.21
N GLU A 135 2.85 18.36 8.47
CA GLU A 135 2.68 17.51 9.65
C GLU A 135 1.19 17.37 10.06
N SER A 136 0.28 18.00 9.31
CA SER A 136 -1.18 17.91 9.52
C SER A 136 -1.69 16.53 9.13
N MET A 137 -1.73 15.65 10.13
CA MET A 137 -2.12 14.26 10.01
C MET A 137 -3.14 13.83 11.07
N ILE A 138 -3.87 12.76 10.78
CA ILE A 138 -4.75 12.08 11.72
C ILE A 138 -4.30 10.62 11.77
N ALA A 139 -3.74 10.21 12.91
CA ALA A 139 -3.48 8.80 13.19
C ALA A 139 -4.81 8.10 13.52
N GLY A 140 -4.96 6.88 13.01
CA GLY A 140 -6.18 6.09 13.18
C GLY A 140 -5.90 4.74 13.82
N LYS A 141 -6.60 3.72 13.34
CA LYS A 141 -6.53 2.36 13.86
C LYS A 141 -5.10 1.81 13.89
N ALA A 142 -4.74 1.15 15.00
CA ALA A 142 -3.52 0.35 15.13
C ALA A 142 -3.59 -0.93 14.27
N HIS A 143 -2.47 -1.26 13.66
CA HIS A 143 -2.30 -2.40 12.78
C HIS A 143 -0.99 -3.13 13.10
N ALA A 144 -1.00 -4.44 12.86
CA ALA A 144 0.18 -5.27 12.95
C ALA A 144 0.19 -6.26 11.80
N THR A 145 1.38 -6.63 11.32
CA THR A 145 1.55 -7.71 10.35
C THR A 145 2.79 -8.54 10.70
N SER A 146 2.73 -9.84 10.43
CA SER A 146 3.82 -10.76 10.72
C SER A 146 4.78 -10.86 9.55
N THR A 147 6.08 -10.86 9.85
CA THR A 147 7.16 -11.19 8.93
C THR A 147 8.08 -12.24 9.56
N PRO A 148 8.94 -12.93 8.81
CA PRO A 148 9.93 -13.83 9.40
C PRO A 148 10.89 -13.14 10.38
N ALA A 149 11.09 -11.83 10.27
CA ALA A 149 11.94 -11.04 11.17
C ALA A 149 11.21 -10.61 12.47
N GLY A 150 9.89 -10.80 12.54
CA GLY A 150 9.07 -10.39 13.68
C GLY A 150 7.81 -9.65 13.25
N GLU A 151 7.10 -9.13 14.25
CA GLU A 151 5.89 -8.33 14.05
C GLU A 151 6.25 -6.88 13.68
N VAL A 152 5.61 -6.39 12.62
CA VAL A 152 5.69 -5.00 12.19
C VAL A 152 4.45 -4.29 12.71
N HIS A 153 4.64 -3.26 13.52
CA HIS A 153 3.57 -2.46 14.11
C HIS A 153 3.43 -1.11 13.44
N GLY A 154 2.27 -0.48 13.60
CA GLY A 154 2.02 0.83 13.03
C GLY A 154 0.54 1.18 13.04
N PHE A 155 0.21 2.27 12.37
CA PHE A 155 -1.13 2.86 12.44
C PHE A 155 -1.58 3.28 11.05
N SER A 156 -2.89 3.31 10.84
CA SER A 156 -3.43 4.03 9.69
C SER A 156 -3.18 5.53 9.83
N LEU A 157 -2.94 6.22 8.71
CA LEU A 157 -2.58 7.63 8.71
C LEU A 157 -3.29 8.38 7.58
N LEU A 158 -3.99 9.45 7.93
CA LEU A 158 -4.61 10.37 6.99
C LEU A 158 -3.82 11.66 6.95
N LEU A 159 -3.46 12.13 5.76
CA LEU A 159 -2.86 13.44 5.54
C LEU A 159 -3.87 14.34 4.83
N HIS A 160 -3.95 15.61 5.21
CA HIS A 160 -4.88 16.55 4.61
C HIS A 160 -4.25 17.93 4.38
N GLY A 161 -4.92 18.77 3.59
CA GLY A 161 -4.42 20.10 3.25
C GLY A 161 -3.23 20.07 2.29
N LEU A 162 -3.07 18.98 1.52
CA LEU A 162 -1.95 18.81 0.60
C LEU A 162 -2.15 19.63 -0.67
N THR A 163 -1.08 20.31 -1.11
CA THR A 163 -0.99 20.81 -2.48
C THR A 163 -0.92 19.64 -3.48
N PRO A 164 -1.24 19.84 -4.77
CA PRO A 164 -1.10 18.79 -5.78
C PRO A 164 0.31 18.17 -5.81
N THR A 165 1.36 18.99 -5.70
CA THR A 165 2.76 18.53 -5.68
C THR A 165 3.07 17.68 -4.45
N GLN A 166 2.65 18.12 -3.25
CA GLN A 166 2.86 17.34 -2.02
C GLN A 166 2.06 16.03 -2.03
N SER A 167 0.84 16.07 -2.56
CA SER A 167 -0.01 14.88 -2.70
C SER A 167 0.62 13.84 -3.60
N LEU A 168 1.17 14.25 -4.75
CA LEU A 168 1.91 13.33 -5.61
C LEU A 168 3.17 12.85 -4.92
N ALA A 169 3.97 13.74 -4.33
CA ALA A 169 5.21 13.37 -3.65
C ALA A 169 5.01 12.27 -2.60
N VAL A 170 4.01 12.41 -1.71
CA VAL A 170 3.74 11.39 -0.68
C VAL A 170 3.14 10.10 -1.24
N GLN A 171 2.35 10.18 -2.33
CA GLN A 171 1.89 8.97 -3.02
C GLN A 171 3.08 8.23 -3.64
N GLU A 172 4.04 8.93 -4.23
CA GLU A 172 5.22 8.33 -4.86
C GLU A 172 6.19 7.72 -3.84
N SER A 173 6.54 8.49 -2.80
CA SER A 173 7.55 8.10 -1.80
C SER A 173 7.00 7.19 -0.71
N GLY A 174 5.71 7.31 -0.41
CA GLY A 174 5.14 6.75 0.81
C GLY A 174 5.69 7.43 2.08
N LEU A 175 5.45 6.78 3.22
CA LEU A 175 6.00 7.17 4.53
C LEU A 175 6.36 5.92 5.34
N GLY A 176 7.51 5.97 6.03
CA GLY A 176 7.97 4.86 6.86
C GLY A 176 8.48 3.67 6.05
N GLU A 177 8.42 2.49 6.66
CA GLU A 177 9.03 1.26 6.13
C GLU A 177 7.98 0.27 5.59
N GLY A 178 8.43 -0.82 4.94
CA GLY A 178 7.57 -1.95 4.63
C GLY A 178 6.64 -1.78 3.41
N ARG A 179 6.97 -0.90 2.45
CA ARG A 179 6.15 -0.68 1.23
C ARG A 179 5.83 -1.93 0.42
N LYS A 180 6.68 -2.94 0.52
CA LYS A 180 6.54 -4.21 -0.21
C LYS A 180 5.51 -5.13 0.44
N ILE A 181 5.20 -4.91 1.71
CA ILE A 181 4.23 -5.67 2.49
C ILE A 181 2.96 -4.85 2.80
N GLY A 182 2.70 -3.78 2.02
CA GLY A 182 1.49 -2.96 2.15
C GLY A 182 1.56 -1.79 3.13
N CYS A 183 2.74 -1.47 3.65
CA CYS A 183 2.92 -0.35 4.60
C CYS A 183 3.30 0.95 3.88
N GLY A 184 2.93 2.10 4.44
CA GLY A 184 3.38 3.41 3.96
C GLY A 184 2.80 3.85 2.61
N ILE A 185 1.75 3.19 2.11
CA ILE A 185 1.21 3.46 0.77
C ILE A 185 -0.01 4.39 0.87
N PHE A 186 0.10 5.58 0.31
CA PHE A 186 -0.98 6.57 0.31
C PHE A 186 -1.85 6.47 -0.94
N ILE A 187 -3.17 6.49 -0.73
CA ILE A 187 -4.19 6.53 -1.78
C ILE A 187 -5.09 7.76 -1.61
N PRO A 188 -5.65 8.32 -2.70
CA PRO A 188 -6.66 9.37 -2.61
C PRO A 188 -7.82 8.95 -1.73
N HIS A 189 -8.21 9.80 -0.77
CA HIS A 189 -9.29 9.53 0.16
C HIS A 189 -10.32 10.65 0.12
N LYS A 190 -11.61 10.30 0.10
CA LYS A 190 -12.68 11.30 0.14
C LYS A 190 -12.51 12.17 1.38
N SER A 191 -12.55 13.49 1.18
CA SER A 191 -12.30 14.49 2.20
C SER A 191 -13.12 14.26 3.46
N VAL A 192 -12.51 14.52 4.63
CA VAL A 192 -13.17 14.58 5.94
C VAL A 192 -13.61 16.01 6.28
N VAL A 193 -13.41 16.98 5.36
CA VAL A 193 -13.84 18.36 5.58
C VAL A 193 -15.37 18.40 5.54
N ALA A 194 -15.98 18.75 6.68
CA ALA A 194 -17.40 19.00 6.79
C ALA A 194 -17.82 20.07 5.76
N VAL A 195 -18.79 19.74 4.91
CA VAL A 195 -19.48 20.72 4.06
C VAL A 195 -20.42 21.49 4.98
N GLY A 196 -19.97 22.64 5.50
CA GLY A 196 -20.79 23.45 6.40
C GLY A 196 -20.04 24.58 7.10
N ALA A 197 -19.46 25.50 6.34
CA ALA A 197 -19.16 26.85 6.81
C ALA A 197 -19.07 27.79 5.60
N ALA A 198 -20.23 28.24 5.14
CA ALA A 198 -20.39 29.46 4.36
C ALA A 198 -21.52 30.25 5.03
#